data_AF-A0A954ILL4-F1
#
_entry.id   AF-A0A954ILL4-F1
#
_cell.length_a   1.000
_cell.length_b   1.000
_cell.length_c   1.000
_cell.angle_alpha   90.00
_cell.angle_beta   90.00
_cell.angle_gamma   90.00
#
_symmetry.space_group_name_H-M   'P 1'
#
loop_
_entity.id
_entity.type
_entity.pdbx_description
1 polymer ?
#
loop_
_entity_poly.entity_id
_entity_poly.type
_entity_poly.pdbx_seq_one_letter_code
_entity_poly.pdbx_strand_id
1 'polypeptide(L)'
;MTTARRSALPNSLNAASHAGLLLDCYLSQHPQDEEQSGDAKKSLLDAAKKAIASGSSKDAYQAAFDRWKNSLPDESRCVFYRLQTTTRLIVGLGGTNVTETGMTLHHTYGVPFIPGTALKAISARYARQVWGATNDTWKGGMVRGEAVGEHYGAMFGMSDAGGLVTFLDAWIAPSAAKDCIVLDVMTPHHGEYYGGRARNPTDFDRPIPVPWVSVKGAFNAAIIVNDSRLPKSWLDTAGILLTSALREYGVGAKTNAGYGRLSAEPQSIHVAEADQSAESTVVLVANRKYEAELTEPPKPGKDTWKVDIVFEGSRFSGVLLKAAGLKNRKGKKAQVGNRIDVVVTNPADPTNVQCRLPS
;
A
#
# COMPACT_ATOMS: atom_id res chain seq x y z
N MET A 1 36.20 7.15 -20.70
CA MET A 1 36.66 8.42 -20.11
C MET A 1 35.45 9.29 -19.80
N THR A 2 34.79 9.05 -18.66
CA THR A 2 33.78 9.95 -18.09
C THR A 2 34.53 10.95 -17.22
N THR A 3 35.19 11.93 -17.86
CA THR A 3 35.78 13.06 -17.15
C THR A 3 34.63 13.78 -16.47
N ALA A 4 34.56 13.61 -15.15
CA ALA A 4 33.45 14.03 -14.33
C ALA A 4 33.13 15.51 -14.57
N ARG A 5 31.85 15.84 -14.75
CA ARG A 5 31.29 17.22 -14.79
C ARG A 5 31.43 17.95 -13.44
N ARG A 6 32.52 17.69 -12.72
CA ARG A 6 32.75 17.99 -11.31
C ARG A 6 33.42 19.35 -11.09
N SER A 7 34.14 19.86 -12.09
CA SER A 7 34.91 21.10 -11.96
C SER A 7 34.03 22.37 -11.90
N ALA A 8 32.76 22.30 -12.28
CA ALA A 8 31.85 23.44 -12.33
C ALA A 8 30.82 23.50 -11.18
N LEU A 9 30.66 22.41 -10.41
CA LEU A 9 29.72 22.38 -9.29
C LEU A 9 30.52 22.48 -7.99
N PRO A 10 30.29 23.51 -7.14
CA PRO A 10 30.93 23.58 -5.85
C PRO A 10 30.64 22.29 -5.06
N ASN A 11 31.67 21.73 -4.41
CA ASN A 11 31.63 20.47 -3.63
C ASN A 11 30.76 20.58 -2.34
N SER A 12 29.72 21.43 -2.32
CA SER A 12 28.88 21.62 -1.15
C SER A 12 27.70 20.64 -1.15
N LEU A 13 27.93 19.40 -0.69
CA LEU A 13 26.86 18.45 -0.38
C LEU A 13 25.76 19.06 0.53
N ASN A 14 26.15 20.02 1.37
CA ASN A 14 25.27 20.67 2.34
C ASN A 14 24.32 21.74 1.75
N ALA A 15 24.53 22.19 0.51
CA ALA A 15 23.70 23.23 -0.12
C ALA A 15 22.72 22.69 -1.17
N ALA A 16 22.73 21.38 -1.42
CA ALA A 16 21.93 20.78 -2.48
C ALA A 16 20.45 20.61 -2.06
N SER A 17 19.56 20.93 -3.00
CA SER A 17 18.11 20.95 -2.79
C SER A 17 17.40 19.68 -3.26
N HIS A 18 18.09 18.79 -3.98
CA HIS A 18 17.47 17.66 -4.68
C HIS A 18 18.20 16.33 -4.41
N ALA A 19 17.53 15.40 -3.73
CA ALA A 19 18.13 14.13 -3.33
C ALA A 19 18.50 13.21 -4.50
N GLY A 20 17.66 13.10 -5.55
CA GLY A 20 17.97 12.27 -6.72
C GLY A 20 19.29 12.66 -7.39
N LEU A 21 19.41 13.94 -7.76
CA LEU A 21 20.66 14.51 -8.30
C LEU A 21 21.88 14.27 -7.39
N LEU A 22 21.74 14.40 -6.07
CA LEU A 22 22.83 14.06 -5.13
C LEU A 22 23.26 12.60 -5.29
N LEU A 23 22.32 11.67 -5.19
CA LEU A 23 22.58 10.23 -5.25
C LEU A 23 23.16 9.80 -6.61
N ASP A 24 22.74 10.44 -7.70
CA ASP A 24 23.16 10.07 -9.06
C ASP A 24 24.50 10.71 -9.47
N CYS A 25 24.80 11.93 -9.03
CA CYS A 25 25.88 12.75 -9.60
C CYS A 25 26.98 13.17 -8.62
N TYR A 26 26.80 13.04 -7.30
CA TYR A 26 27.69 13.65 -6.30
C TYR A 26 28.57 12.67 -5.52
N LEU A 27 28.72 11.42 -5.96
CA LEU A 27 29.64 10.48 -5.30
C LEU A 27 31.09 10.98 -5.35
N SER A 28 31.64 11.39 -4.20
CA SER A 28 32.94 12.08 -4.04
C SER A 28 34.14 11.27 -4.54
N GLN A 29 34.12 9.95 -4.38
CA GLN A 29 35.22 9.06 -4.76
C GLN A 29 34.64 7.74 -5.28
N HIS A 30 35.23 7.19 -6.33
CA HIS A 30 34.97 5.80 -6.74
C HIS A 30 35.68 4.87 -5.75
N PRO A 31 35.07 3.75 -5.31
CA PRO A 31 35.70 2.88 -4.31
C PRO A 31 36.98 2.29 -4.89
N GLN A 32 38.14 2.69 -4.36
CA GLN A 32 39.40 1.95 -4.53
C GLN A 32 39.70 1.09 -3.30
N ASP A 33 39.15 1.44 -2.13
CA ASP A 33 39.22 0.68 -0.87
C ASP A 33 37.82 0.52 -0.22
N GLU A 34 37.50 -0.67 0.28
CA GLU A 34 36.18 -1.02 0.83
C GLU A 34 35.82 -0.24 2.11
N GLU A 35 36.79 0.09 2.96
CA GLU A 35 36.57 0.83 4.23
C GLU A 35 36.24 2.32 4.00
N GLN A 36 37.01 3.01 3.15
CA GLN A 36 36.79 4.43 2.85
C GLN A 36 35.50 4.68 2.04
N SER A 37 35.03 3.65 1.33
CA SER A 37 33.77 3.66 0.58
C SER A 37 32.53 3.83 1.47
N GLY A 38 32.55 3.26 2.68
CA GLY A 38 31.42 3.31 3.62
C GLY A 38 31.09 4.73 4.09
N ASP A 39 32.10 5.51 4.46
CA ASP A 39 31.95 6.86 5.01
C ASP A 39 31.54 7.89 3.95
N ALA A 40 32.07 7.77 2.73
CA ALA A 40 31.68 8.60 1.59
C ALA A 40 30.22 8.33 1.19
N LYS A 41 29.80 7.06 1.14
CA LYS A 41 28.40 6.67 0.88
C LYS A 41 27.47 7.20 1.98
N LYS A 42 27.83 7.01 3.25
CA LYS A 42 27.04 7.50 4.38
C LYS A 42 26.83 9.01 4.33
N SER A 43 27.89 9.77 4.07
CA SER A 43 27.83 11.23 3.94
C SER A 43 26.90 11.68 2.80
N LEU A 44 26.90 10.97 1.68
CA LEU A 44 26.01 11.24 0.56
C LEU A 44 24.54 10.95 0.89
N LEU A 45 24.27 9.83 1.57
CA LEU A 45 22.93 9.47 2.02
C LEU A 45 22.40 10.48 3.05
N ASP A 46 23.25 10.95 3.96
CA ASP A 46 22.93 12.03 4.90
C ASP A 46 22.60 13.34 4.19
N ALA A 47 23.36 13.71 3.15
CA ALA A 47 23.07 14.89 2.34
C ALA A 47 21.72 14.76 1.60
N ALA A 48 21.42 13.59 1.02
CA ALA A 48 20.14 13.33 0.37
C ALA A 48 18.96 13.43 1.34
N LYS A 49 19.11 12.88 2.56
CA LYS A 49 18.12 13.01 3.63
C LYS A 49 17.90 14.48 4.01
N LYS A 50 18.98 15.26 4.19
CA LYS A 50 18.90 16.69 4.50
C LYS A 50 18.24 17.49 3.37
N ALA A 51 18.51 17.17 2.11
CA ALA A 51 17.91 17.84 0.96
C ALA A 51 16.38 17.69 0.97
N ILE A 52 15.85 16.49 1.21
CA ILE A 52 14.41 16.25 1.34
C ILE A 52 13.85 16.98 2.58
N ALA A 53 14.53 16.86 3.72
CA ALA A 53 14.10 17.48 4.98
C ALA A 53 14.11 19.02 4.94
N SER A 54 14.96 19.63 4.11
CA SER A 54 15.00 21.08 3.90
C SER A 54 13.69 21.64 3.34
N GLY A 55 12.92 20.80 2.64
CA GLY A 55 11.67 21.21 2.01
C GLY A 55 11.88 22.16 0.82
N SER A 56 13.07 22.23 0.24
CA SER A 56 13.35 23.12 -0.90
C SER A 56 12.41 22.89 -2.09
N SER A 57 11.97 21.65 -2.33
CA SER A 57 11.00 21.28 -3.37
C SER A 57 9.55 21.17 -2.87
N LYS A 58 9.28 21.52 -1.60
CA LYS A 58 8.00 21.25 -0.92
C LYS A 58 6.82 21.89 -1.65
N ASP A 59 6.91 23.17 -2.00
CA ASP A 59 5.78 23.88 -2.60
C ASP A 59 5.49 23.39 -4.02
N ALA A 60 6.55 23.15 -4.80
CA ALA A 60 6.43 22.56 -6.13
C ALA A 60 5.86 21.13 -6.08
N TYR A 61 6.28 20.34 -5.08
CA TYR A 61 5.78 18.99 -4.85
C TYR A 61 4.31 19.00 -4.42
N GLN A 62 3.94 19.88 -3.48
CA GLN A 62 2.56 20.04 -3.02
C GLN A 62 1.64 20.40 -4.18
N ALA A 63 2.01 21.41 -4.98
CA ALA A 63 1.23 21.80 -6.15
C ALA A 63 1.10 20.66 -7.19
N ALA A 64 2.15 19.84 -7.36
CA ALA A 64 2.09 18.68 -8.24
C ALA A 64 1.21 17.55 -7.71
N PHE A 65 1.31 17.27 -6.41
CA PHE A 65 0.47 16.31 -5.71
C PHE A 65 -1.01 16.70 -5.79
N ASP A 66 -1.33 17.99 -5.60
CA ASP A 66 -2.70 18.49 -5.70
C ASP A 66 -3.21 18.41 -7.14
N ARG A 67 -2.39 18.76 -8.14
CA ARG A 67 -2.76 18.56 -9.57
C ARG A 67 -3.01 17.10 -9.90
N TRP A 68 -2.15 16.20 -9.41
CA TRP A 68 -2.33 14.75 -9.59
C TRP A 68 -3.62 14.27 -8.92
N LYS A 69 -3.87 14.67 -7.66
CA LYS A 69 -5.08 14.30 -6.94
C LYS A 69 -6.35 14.80 -7.64
N ASN A 70 -6.32 16.03 -8.16
CA ASN A 70 -7.45 16.67 -8.83
C ASN A 70 -7.66 16.22 -10.28
N SER A 71 -6.68 15.55 -10.90
CA SER A 71 -6.82 15.02 -12.26
C SER A 71 -7.43 13.61 -12.31
N LEU A 72 -7.60 12.98 -11.15
CA LEU A 72 -8.17 11.64 -11.04
C LEU A 72 -9.68 11.65 -11.29
N PRO A 73 -10.22 10.58 -11.91
CA PRO A 73 -11.64 10.52 -12.20
C PRO A 73 -12.47 10.35 -10.93
N ASP A 74 -13.79 10.47 -11.07
CA ASP A 74 -14.74 10.32 -9.96
C ASP A 74 -14.74 8.91 -9.33
N GLU A 75 -15.45 8.78 -8.20
CA GLU A 75 -15.53 7.54 -7.40
C GLU A 75 -16.16 6.34 -8.11
N SER A 76 -16.80 6.54 -9.28
CA SER A 76 -17.29 5.42 -10.10
C SER A 76 -16.15 4.72 -10.85
N ARG A 77 -15.05 5.44 -11.12
CA ARG A 77 -13.91 4.95 -11.90
C ARG A 77 -12.58 4.95 -11.15
N CYS A 78 -12.52 5.55 -9.97
CA CYS A 78 -11.32 5.64 -9.16
C CYS A 78 -11.60 5.30 -7.70
N VAL A 79 -10.67 4.58 -7.06
CA VAL A 79 -10.61 4.47 -5.60
C VAL A 79 -9.24 4.94 -5.13
N PHE A 80 -9.25 5.84 -4.15
CA PHE A 80 -8.04 6.34 -3.50
C PHE A 80 -7.68 5.45 -2.32
N TYR A 81 -6.39 5.24 -2.14
CA TYR A 81 -5.83 4.48 -1.04
C TYR A 81 -4.78 5.30 -0.31
N ARG A 82 -4.95 5.40 1.01
CA ARG A 82 -3.88 5.81 1.92
C ARG A 82 -3.10 4.56 2.31
N LEU A 83 -1.86 4.49 1.89
CA LEU A 83 -0.93 3.40 2.22
C LEU A 83 0.01 3.87 3.33
N GLN A 84 -0.01 3.22 4.48
CA GLN A 84 0.87 3.57 5.61
C GLN A 84 1.91 2.47 5.79
N THR A 85 3.19 2.86 5.81
CA THR A 85 4.28 1.89 6.11
C THR A 85 4.14 1.35 7.53
N THR A 86 3.95 0.04 7.67
CA THR A 86 4.00 -0.69 8.95
C THR A 86 5.42 -1.12 9.27
N THR A 87 6.21 -1.45 8.25
CA THR A 87 7.66 -1.65 8.37
C THR A 87 8.41 -0.71 7.43
N ARG A 88 9.71 -0.56 7.62
CA ARG A 88 10.56 0.24 6.73
C ARG A 88 10.41 -0.26 5.29
N LEU A 89 10.30 0.65 4.35
CA LEU A 89 10.14 0.36 2.93
C LEU A 89 11.45 0.59 2.18
N ILE A 90 11.79 -0.29 1.25
CA ILE A 90 12.96 -0.12 0.38
C ILE A 90 12.48 -0.24 -1.06
N VAL A 91 12.38 0.89 -1.76
CA VAL A 91 11.96 0.90 -3.18
C VAL A 91 13.17 1.24 -4.03
N GLY A 92 13.46 0.43 -5.05
CA GLY A 92 14.52 0.74 -6.02
C GLY A 92 15.92 0.20 -5.70
N LEU A 93 16.04 -0.71 -4.73
CA LEU A 93 17.31 -1.40 -4.47
C LEU A 93 17.71 -2.21 -5.71
N GLY A 94 18.86 -1.90 -6.31
CA GLY A 94 19.34 -2.52 -7.55
C GLY A 94 19.08 -1.74 -8.85
N GLY A 95 18.55 -0.51 -8.78
CA GLY A 95 18.62 0.42 -9.92
C GLY A 95 20.08 0.73 -10.27
N THR A 96 20.37 1.12 -11.52
CA THR A 96 21.71 1.57 -11.95
C THR A 96 22.07 2.88 -11.26
N ASN A 97 22.70 2.79 -10.09
CA ASN A 97 23.25 3.91 -9.33
C ASN A 97 24.66 3.56 -8.88
N VAL A 98 25.49 4.59 -8.76
CA VAL A 98 26.93 4.45 -8.44
C VAL A 98 27.13 3.90 -7.01
N THR A 99 26.11 3.95 -6.15
CA THR A 99 26.19 3.50 -4.76
C THR A 99 25.72 2.07 -4.50
N GLU A 100 25.10 1.40 -5.50
CA GLU A 100 24.47 0.06 -5.41
C GLU A 100 23.28 -0.05 -4.43
N THR A 101 23.03 1.02 -3.65
CA THR A 101 21.94 1.16 -2.67
C THR A 101 20.92 2.19 -3.14
N GLY A 102 20.36 1.92 -4.32
CA GLY A 102 19.36 2.77 -4.96
C GLY A 102 18.07 2.96 -4.19
N MET A 103 17.53 4.18 -4.28
CA MET A 103 16.17 4.50 -3.88
C MET A 103 15.40 5.07 -5.08
N THR A 104 14.17 4.60 -5.28
CA THR A 104 13.26 5.17 -6.27
C THR A 104 12.76 6.54 -5.80
N LEU A 105 13.33 7.59 -6.39
CA LEU A 105 12.97 8.97 -6.14
C LEU A 105 12.30 9.56 -7.37
N HIS A 106 11.30 10.42 -7.15
CA HIS A 106 10.68 11.18 -8.22
C HIS A 106 11.71 12.12 -8.84
N HIS A 107 11.92 12.00 -10.15
CA HIS A 107 13.01 12.69 -10.85
C HIS A 107 12.97 14.22 -10.69
N THR A 108 11.78 14.82 -10.65
CA THR A 108 11.61 16.29 -10.54
C THR A 108 11.65 16.82 -9.10
N TYR A 109 11.22 16.03 -8.12
CA TYR A 109 10.95 16.53 -6.76
C TYR A 109 11.91 15.95 -5.71
N GLY A 110 12.63 14.88 -6.06
CA GLY A 110 13.59 14.22 -5.19
C GLY A 110 12.95 13.48 -4.01
N VAL A 111 11.65 13.21 -4.03
CA VAL A 111 10.92 12.52 -2.96
C VAL A 111 10.64 11.06 -3.34
N PRO A 112 10.57 10.13 -2.37
CA PRO A 112 10.30 8.72 -2.67
C PRO A 112 8.86 8.51 -3.14
N PHE A 113 8.68 7.54 -4.03
CA PHE A 113 7.36 7.08 -4.47
C PHE A 113 7.38 5.57 -4.69
N ILE A 114 6.21 4.93 -4.72
CA ILE A 114 6.08 3.51 -5.07
C ILE A 114 5.54 3.42 -6.48
N PRO A 115 6.27 2.82 -7.44
CA PRO A 115 5.76 2.65 -8.79
C PRO A 115 4.46 1.84 -8.80
N GLY A 116 3.49 2.27 -9.61
CA GLY A 116 2.22 1.58 -9.82
C GLY A 116 2.43 0.20 -10.42
N THR A 117 3.50 0.03 -11.20
CA THR A 117 3.96 -1.29 -11.68
C THR A 117 4.35 -2.23 -10.54
N ALA A 118 4.95 -1.72 -9.47
CA ALA A 118 5.28 -2.53 -8.28
C ALA A 118 4.02 -2.92 -7.49
N LEU A 119 3.07 -1.99 -7.34
CA LEU A 119 1.76 -2.26 -6.72
C LEU A 119 0.95 -3.29 -7.51
N LYS A 120 0.92 -3.15 -8.85
CA LYS A 120 0.29 -4.10 -9.76
C LYS A 120 0.94 -5.47 -9.65
N ALA A 121 2.27 -5.53 -9.71
CA ALA A 121 3.02 -6.79 -9.68
C ALA A 121 2.82 -7.56 -8.37
N ILE A 122 2.82 -6.88 -7.22
CA ILE A 122 2.61 -7.56 -5.95
C ILE A 122 1.17 -8.06 -5.80
N SER A 123 0.20 -7.27 -6.26
CA SER A 123 -1.23 -7.65 -6.29
C SER A 123 -1.45 -8.86 -7.20
N ALA A 124 -0.85 -8.85 -8.39
CA ALA A 124 -0.90 -9.95 -9.35
C ALA A 124 -0.23 -11.21 -8.81
N ARG A 125 0.93 -11.06 -8.14
CA ARG A 125 1.59 -12.20 -7.48
C ARG A 125 0.71 -12.81 -6.41
N TYR A 126 0.11 -11.98 -5.55
CA TYR A 126 -0.80 -12.43 -4.50
C TYR A 126 -2.03 -13.14 -5.08
N ALA A 127 -2.68 -12.54 -6.08
CA ALA A 127 -3.82 -13.13 -6.77
C ALA A 127 -3.48 -14.53 -7.32
N ARG A 128 -2.38 -14.65 -8.05
CA ARG A 128 -1.96 -15.93 -8.64
C ARG A 128 -1.66 -17.00 -7.58
N GLN A 129 -1.00 -16.64 -6.49
CA GLN A 129 -0.52 -17.61 -5.49
C GLN A 129 -1.58 -17.99 -4.46
N VAL A 130 -2.42 -17.04 -4.04
CA VAL A 130 -3.41 -17.26 -2.98
C VAL A 130 -4.78 -17.56 -3.58
N TRP A 131 -5.29 -16.69 -4.46
CA TRP A 131 -6.63 -16.89 -5.06
C TRP A 131 -6.60 -17.93 -6.18
N GLY A 132 -5.54 -17.95 -6.99
CA GLY A 132 -5.34 -18.96 -8.03
C GLY A 132 -5.15 -20.39 -7.50
N ALA A 133 -4.82 -20.55 -6.22
CA ALA A 133 -4.74 -21.86 -5.57
C ALA A 133 -6.11 -22.47 -5.29
N THR A 134 -7.15 -21.65 -5.12
CA THR A 134 -8.52 -22.08 -4.78
C THR A 134 -9.54 -21.80 -5.87
N ASN A 135 -9.23 -20.93 -6.82
CA ASN A 135 -10.12 -20.51 -7.90
C ASN A 135 -9.36 -20.41 -9.23
N ASP A 136 -9.76 -21.24 -10.19
CA ASP A 136 -9.12 -21.35 -11.51
C ASP A 136 -9.20 -20.06 -12.33
N THR A 137 -10.22 -19.22 -12.11
CA THR A 137 -10.35 -17.91 -12.80
C THR A 137 -9.27 -16.91 -12.39
N TRP A 138 -8.55 -17.16 -11.29
CA TRP A 138 -7.46 -16.33 -10.78
C TRP A 138 -6.06 -16.95 -10.96
N LYS A 139 -5.97 -18.12 -11.61
CA LYS A 139 -4.67 -18.70 -11.98
C LYS A 139 -3.98 -17.77 -12.95
N GLY A 140 -2.79 -17.29 -12.61
CA GLY A 140 -1.98 -16.49 -13.52
C GLY A 140 -0.98 -17.35 -14.28
N GLY A 141 -0.81 -17.10 -15.58
CA GLY A 141 0.21 -17.73 -16.43
C GLY A 141 -0.37 -18.37 -17.69
N MET A 142 0.39 -19.30 -18.26
CA MET A 142 -0.02 -20.08 -19.42
C MET A 142 0.02 -21.57 -19.08
N VAL A 143 -1.02 -22.31 -19.47
CA VAL A 143 -1.05 -23.77 -19.41
C VAL A 143 -1.21 -24.28 -20.83
N ARG A 144 -0.26 -25.09 -21.30
CA ARG A 144 -0.22 -25.62 -22.68
C ARG A 144 -0.29 -24.53 -23.78
N GLY A 145 0.24 -23.34 -23.49
CA GLY A 145 0.22 -22.20 -24.42
C GLY A 145 -1.05 -21.37 -24.37
N GLU A 146 -2.04 -21.74 -23.57
CA GLU A 146 -3.27 -20.96 -23.36
C GLU A 146 -3.18 -20.15 -22.07
N ALA A 147 -3.58 -18.88 -22.16
CA ALA A 147 -3.78 -18.01 -21.01
C ALA A 147 -4.79 -18.64 -20.04
N VAL A 148 -4.38 -18.87 -18.79
CA VAL A 148 -5.30 -19.31 -17.75
C VAL A 148 -5.73 -18.14 -16.87
N GLY A 149 -6.93 -18.25 -16.32
CA GLY A 149 -7.51 -17.29 -15.37
C GLY A 149 -8.11 -16.06 -16.03
N GLU A 150 -9.39 -16.15 -16.42
CA GLU A 150 -10.13 -15.05 -17.04
C GLU A 150 -10.13 -13.77 -16.20
N HIS A 151 -10.40 -13.87 -14.89
CA HIS A 151 -10.39 -12.72 -13.98
C HIS A 151 -8.98 -12.16 -13.78
N TYR A 152 -7.97 -13.04 -13.71
CA TYR A 152 -6.57 -12.62 -13.63
C TYR A 152 -6.15 -11.81 -14.85
N GLY A 153 -6.41 -12.34 -16.05
CA GLY A 153 -6.10 -11.70 -17.32
C GLY A 153 -6.86 -10.39 -17.51
N ALA A 154 -8.14 -10.35 -17.16
CA ALA A 154 -8.92 -9.12 -17.21
C ALA A 154 -8.41 -8.04 -16.22
N MET A 155 -8.00 -8.42 -15.01
CA MET A 155 -7.46 -7.47 -14.01
C MET A 155 -6.09 -6.92 -14.43
N PHE A 156 -5.15 -7.81 -14.77
CA PHE A 156 -3.73 -7.46 -14.90
C PHE A 156 -3.23 -7.40 -16.34
N GLY A 157 -3.98 -7.92 -17.29
CA GLY A 157 -3.58 -8.09 -18.69
C GLY A 157 -2.81 -9.39 -18.93
N MET A 158 -2.74 -9.75 -20.21
CA MET A 158 -2.01 -10.89 -20.76
C MET A 158 -1.03 -10.41 -21.85
N SER A 159 -0.33 -11.33 -22.51
CA SER A 159 0.66 -11.01 -23.54
C SER A 159 0.09 -10.25 -24.74
N ASP A 160 -1.19 -10.44 -25.04
CA ASP A 160 -1.92 -9.93 -26.21
C ASP A 160 -3.01 -8.91 -25.87
N ALA A 161 -3.30 -8.69 -24.57
CA ALA A 161 -4.36 -7.81 -24.11
C ALA A 161 -3.97 -7.03 -22.85
N GLY A 162 -4.25 -5.72 -22.84
CA GLY A 162 -4.08 -4.87 -21.66
C GLY A 162 -5.08 -5.19 -20.56
N GLY A 163 -4.68 -5.02 -19.30
CA GLY A 163 -5.58 -5.14 -18.15
C GLY A 163 -6.61 -4.01 -18.10
N LEU A 164 -7.79 -4.30 -17.54
CA LEU A 164 -8.90 -3.37 -17.39
C LEU A 164 -8.71 -2.40 -16.21
N VAL A 165 -7.81 -2.74 -15.29
CA VAL A 165 -7.51 -1.98 -14.08
C VAL A 165 -6.07 -1.45 -14.11
N THR A 166 -5.94 -0.15 -13.82
CA THR A 166 -4.66 0.54 -13.78
C THR A 166 -4.33 0.93 -12.35
N PHE A 167 -3.15 0.50 -11.90
CA PHE A 167 -2.57 0.88 -10.61
C PHE A 167 -1.64 2.06 -10.84
N LEU A 168 -1.98 3.23 -10.32
CA LEU A 168 -1.14 4.41 -10.43
C LEU A 168 -0.02 4.39 -9.39
N ASP A 169 1.01 5.20 -9.63
CA ASP A 169 2.11 5.41 -8.69
C ASP A 169 1.55 5.89 -7.34
N ALA A 170 2.12 5.38 -6.24
CA ALA A 170 1.83 5.88 -4.91
C ALA A 170 2.76 7.05 -4.57
N TRP A 171 2.18 8.23 -4.45
CA TRP A 171 2.87 9.47 -4.11
C TRP A 171 3.02 9.58 -2.60
N ILE A 172 4.22 9.89 -2.08
CA ILE A 172 4.36 10.14 -0.65
C ILE A 172 3.49 11.33 -0.22
N ALA A 173 2.76 11.23 0.89
CA ALA A 173 1.97 12.33 1.39
C ALA A 173 2.89 13.55 1.64
N PRO A 174 2.54 14.75 1.18
CA PRO A 174 3.39 15.94 1.40
C PRO A 174 3.72 16.19 2.87
N SER A 175 2.80 15.86 3.78
CA SER A 175 3.01 15.91 5.24
C SER A 175 4.04 14.91 5.75
N ALA A 176 4.23 13.77 5.07
CA ALA A 176 5.18 12.73 5.45
C ALA A 176 6.55 12.89 4.76
N ALA A 177 6.63 13.66 3.67
CA ALA A 177 7.83 13.76 2.84
C ALA A 177 9.08 14.24 3.60
N LYS A 178 8.93 15.18 4.54
CA LYS A 178 10.06 15.80 5.26
C LYS A 178 10.93 14.79 6.02
N ASP A 179 10.30 13.85 6.72
CA ASP A 179 10.97 12.91 7.64
C ASP A 179 10.90 11.46 7.16
N CYS A 180 10.75 11.27 5.84
CA CYS A 180 10.50 9.96 5.25
C CYS A 180 11.74 9.08 5.14
N ILE A 181 12.94 9.66 5.00
CA ILE A 181 14.18 8.91 4.80
C ILE A 181 14.82 8.54 6.14
N VAL A 182 15.10 7.24 6.30
CA VAL A 182 15.74 6.65 7.47
C VAL A 182 17.01 5.95 7.03
N LEU A 183 18.14 6.33 7.63
CA LEU A 183 19.40 5.62 7.47
C LEU A 183 19.33 4.28 8.19
N ASP A 184 19.89 3.27 7.55
CA ASP A 184 19.89 1.91 8.04
C ASP A 184 21.25 1.25 7.72
N VAL A 185 21.52 0.09 8.28
CA VAL A 185 22.79 -0.62 8.07
C VAL A 185 22.55 -2.12 8.01
N MET A 186 23.22 -2.78 7.08
CA MET A 186 23.33 -4.23 7.07
C MET A 186 24.76 -4.62 7.39
N THR A 187 24.94 -5.68 8.17
CA THR A 187 26.27 -6.24 8.47
C THR A 187 26.33 -7.69 8.01
N PRO A 188 26.41 -7.97 6.69
CA PRO A 188 26.71 -9.32 6.21
C PRO A 188 28.01 -9.82 6.85
N HIS A 189 27.96 -11.03 7.40
CA HIS A 189 29.12 -11.68 8.00
C HIS A 189 29.81 -12.61 6.99
N HIS A 190 29.08 -13.42 6.22
CA HIS A 190 29.68 -14.47 5.39
C HIS A 190 29.82 -14.12 3.90
N GLY A 191 30.40 -12.96 3.57
CA GLY A 191 30.54 -12.48 2.19
C GLY A 191 31.28 -13.46 1.26
N GLU A 192 32.37 -14.06 1.75
CA GLU A 192 33.19 -15.04 1.02
C GLU A 192 32.43 -16.34 0.71
N TYR A 193 31.57 -16.81 1.64
CA TYR A 193 30.73 -18.00 1.43
C TYR A 193 29.63 -17.72 0.41
N TYR A 194 28.88 -16.62 0.55
CA TYR A 194 27.83 -16.25 -0.41
C TYR A 194 28.39 -15.91 -1.80
N GLY A 195 29.63 -15.42 -1.87
CA GLY A 195 30.36 -15.19 -3.12
C GLY A 195 30.99 -16.44 -3.74
N GLY A 196 30.83 -17.62 -3.12
CA GLY A 196 31.36 -18.90 -3.62
C GLY A 196 32.87 -19.05 -3.51
N ARG A 197 33.55 -18.16 -2.75
CA ARG A 197 35.01 -18.18 -2.52
C ARG A 197 35.39 -19.03 -1.32
N ALA A 198 34.46 -19.24 -0.39
CA ALA A 198 34.60 -20.16 0.74
C ALA A 198 33.59 -21.31 0.65
N ARG A 199 34.02 -22.51 1.08
CA ARG A 199 33.18 -23.72 1.04
C ARG A 199 32.13 -23.76 2.16
N ASN A 200 32.45 -23.21 3.33
CA ASN A 200 31.58 -23.14 4.50
C ASN A 200 31.63 -21.73 5.10
N PRO A 201 30.52 -21.22 5.66
CA PRO A 201 30.54 -19.97 6.43
C PRO A 201 31.31 -20.19 7.74
N THR A 202 32.12 -19.22 8.15
CA THR A 202 32.88 -19.30 9.41
C THR A 202 32.48 -18.19 10.37
N ASP A 203 32.39 -18.49 11.67
CA ASP A 203 32.01 -17.54 12.73
C ASP A 203 33.04 -16.42 12.95
N PHE A 204 34.21 -16.52 12.31
CA PHE A 204 35.29 -15.52 12.37
C PHE A 204 35.21 -14.48 11.25
N ASP A 205 34.21 -14.57 10.36
CA ASP A 205 34.08 -13.63 9.26
C ASP A 205 33.69 -12.24 9.80
N ARG A 206 34.45 -11.22 9.41
CA ARG A 206 34.23 -9.84 9.85
C ARG A 206 32.90 -9.31 9.29
N PRO A 207 32.04 -8.67 10.11
CA PRO A 207 30.90 -7.94 9.58
C PRO A 207 31.38 -6.81 8.67
N ILE A 208 30.76 -6.68 7.50
CA ILE A 208 31.01 -5.55 6.60
C ILE A 208 29.79 -4.61 6.68
N PRO A 209 29.84 -3.48 7.42
CA PRO A 209 28.70 -2.56 7.50
C PRO A 209 28.44 -1.88 6.15
N VAL A 210 27.28 -2.17 5.57
CA VAL A 210 26.80 -1.56 4.34
C VAL A 210 25.67 -0.58 4.69
N PRO A 211 25.93 0.74 4.70
CA PRO A 211 24.89 1.73 4.93
C PRO A 211 23.96 1.83 3.71
N TRP A 212 22.68 2.01 3.99
CA TRP A 212 21.63 2.19 2.97
C TRP A 212 20.48 3.03 3.52
N VAL A 213 19.54 3.38 2.65
CA VAL A 213 18.36 4.18 2.99
C VAL A 213 17.09 3.35 2.89
N SER A 214 16.20 3.60 3.83
CA SER A 214 14.84 3.10 3.83
C SER A 214 13.86 4.26 3.98
N VAL A 215 12.60 4.01 3.67
CA VAL A 215 11.52 4.98 3.69
C VAL A 215 10.49 4.59 4.73
N LYS A 216 9.98 5.58 5.47
CA LYS A 216 8.76 5.49 6.29
C LYS A 216 7.81 6.61 5.88
N GLY A 217 6.52 6.38 6.01
CA GLY A 217 5.52 7.43 5.79
C GLY A 217 4.20 6.92 5.27
N ALA A 218 3.31 7.89 5.01
CA ALA A 218 2.07 7.64 4.30
C ALA A 218 2.28 7.93 2.80
N PHE A 219 1.69 7.11 1.95
CA PHE A 219 1.61 7.30 0.50
C PHE A 219 0.14 7.33 0.09
N ASN A 220 -0.16 8.00 -1.02
CA ASN A 220 -1.47 8.03 -1.64
C ASN A 220 -1.36 7.33 -2.99
N ALA A 221 -2.10 6.25 -3.15
CA ALA A 221 -2.23 5.53 -4.40
C ALA A 221 -3.65 5.68 -4.93
N ALA A 222 -3.81 5.45 -6.23
CA ALA A 222 -5.11 5.41 -6.87
C ALA A 222 -5.18 4.20 -7.80
N ILE A 223 -6.32 3.51 -7.74
CA ILE A 223 -6.66 2.43 -8.67
C ILE A 223 -7.78 2.96 -9.55
N ILE A 224 -7.61 2.87 -10.86
CA ILE A 224 -8.60 3.33 -11.83
C ILE A 224 -9.06 2.17 -12.72
N VAL A 225 -10.32 2.18 -13.13
CA VAL A 225 -10.81 1.37 -14.25
C VAL A 225 -10.72 2.19 -15.54
N ASN A 226 -10.25 1.54 -16.59
CA ASN A 226 -10.01 2.20 -17.87
C ASN A 226 -11.31 2.44 -18.67
N ASP A 227 -12.40 1.74 -18.33
CA ASP A 227 -13.70 1.80 -19.01
C ASP A 227 -14.83 2.07 -18.00
N SER A 228 -15.63 3.12 -18.25
CA SER A 228 -16.76 3.53 -17.40
C SER A 228 -17.89 2.51 -17.33
N ARG A 229 -17.94 1.56 -18.26
CA ARG A 229 -18.97 0.50 -18.31
C ARG A 229 -18.65 -0.65 -17.36
N LEU A 230 -17.43 -0.72 -16.83
CA LEU A 230 -17.04 -1.78 -15.92
C LEU A 230 -17.67 -1.58 -14.55
N PRO A 231 -18.14 -2.66 -13.91
CA PRO A 231 -18.72 -2.54 -12.58
C PRO A 231 -17.65 -2.16 -11.55
N LYS A 232 -18.05 -1.35 -10.56
CA LYS A 232 -17.21 -0.92 -9.43
C LYS A 232 -16.59 -2.08 -8.66
N SER A 233 -17.18 -3.27 -8.74
CA SER A 233 -16.64 -4.50 -8.15
C SER A 233 -15.21 -4.80 -8.62
N TRP A 234 -14.78 -4.36 -9.82
CA TRP A 234 -13.37 -4.48 -10.25
C TRP A 234 -12.41 -3.64 -9.39
N LEU A 235 -12.81 -2.41 -9.05
CA LEU A 235 -12.03 -1.54 -8.16
C LEU A 235 -11.98 -2.13 -6.75
N ASP A 236 -13.11 -2.61 -6.24
CA ASP A 236 -13.18 -3.26 -4.93
C ASP A 236 -12.28 -4.51 -4.88
N THR A 237 -12.35 -5.34 -5.92
CA THR A 237 -11.52 -6.56 -6.06
C THR A 237 -10.03 -6.22 -6.11
N ALA A 238 -9.64 -5.24 -6.92
CA ALA A 238 -8.27 -4.75 -7.01
C ALA A 238 -7.78 -4.21 -5.65
N GLY A 239 -8.66 -3.50 -4.94
CA GLY A 239 -8.43 -2.98 -3.60
C GLY A 239 -8.16 -4.06 -2.56
N ILE A 240 -8.95 -5.13 -2.56
CA ILE A 240 -8.74 -6.29 -1.67
C ILE A 240 -7.38 -6.94 -1.98
N LEU A 241 -7.10 -7.19 -3.26
CA LEU A 241 -5.82 -7.77 -3.69
C LEU A 241 -4.63 -6.91 -3.24
N LEU A 242 -4.69 -5.60 -3.48
CA LEU A 242 -3.65 -4.66 -3.07
C LEU A 242 -3.45 -4.68 -1.55
N THR A 243 -4.54 -4.58 -0.80
CA THR A 243 -4.50 -4.53 0.66
C THR A 243 -3.88 -5.78 1.25
N SER A 244 -4.32 -6.96 0.81
CA SER A 244 -3.79 -8.23 1.28
C SER A 244 -2.34 -8.44 0.85
N ALA A 245 -2.00 -8.11 -0.40
CA ALA A 245 -0.64 -8.23 -0.92
C ALA A 245 0.36 -7.35 -0.14
N LEU A 246 0.01 -6.08 0.12
CA LEU A 246 0.87 -5.16 0.88
C LEU A 246 1.05 -5.60 2.33
N ARG A 247 0.02 -6.18 2.94
CA ARG A 247 0.07 -6.66 4.33
C ARG A 247 0.89 -7.95 4.48
N GLU A 248 0.68 -8.92 3.60
CA GLU A 248 1.25 -10.27 3.76
C GLU A 248 2.61 -10.42 3.06
N TYR A 249 2.73 -9.90 1.84
CA TYR A 249 3.93 -10.09 1.01
C TYR A 249 4.87 -8.88 1.08
N GLY A 250 4.30 -7.69 1.14
CA GLY A 250 5.04 -6.43 1.09
C GLY A 250 5.57 -6.09 -0.30
N VAL A 251 5.91 -4.82 -0.50
CA VAL A 251 6.41 -4.25 -1.75
C VAL A 251 7.85 -3.74 -1.59
N GLY A 252 8.60 -3.75 -2.68
CA GLY A 252 10.00 -3.32 -2.68
C GLY A 252 10.98 -4.45 -2.39
N ALA A 253 12.16 -4.09 -1.90
CA ALA A 253 13.26 -5.02 -1.67
C ALA A 253 13.26 -5.58 -0.24
N LYS A 254 13.93 -6.73 -0.07
CA LYS A 254 14.16 -7.40 1.22
C LYS A 254 12.89 -7.71 2.01
N THR A 255 11.80 -8.02 1.31
CA THR A 255 10.52 -8.36 1.93
C THR A 255 10.56 -9.61 2.81
N ASN A 256 11.47 -10.55 2.54
CA ASN A 256 11.74 -11.72 3.40
C ASN A 256 12.36 -11.35 4.75
N ALA A 257 13.08 -10.22 4.82
CA ALA A 257 13.63 -9.68 6.07
C ALA A 257 12.62 -8.76 6.80
N GLY A 258 11.36 -8.72 6.34
CA GLY A 258 10.28 -7.95 6.97
C GLY A 258 10.08 -6.53 6.43
N TYR A 259 10.88 -6.07 5.48
CA TYR A 259 10.69 -4.75 4.87
C TYR A 259 9.45 -4.70 3.97
N GLY A 260 8.95 -3.48 3.75
CA GLY A 260 7.96 -3.19 2.73
C GLY A 260 6.53 -3.59 3.06
N ARG A 261 6.18 -3.81 4.33
CA ARG A 261 4.78 -4.02 4.74
C ARG A 261 4.06 -2.68 4.88
N LEU A 262 2.85 -2.61 4.32
CA LEU A 262 1.99 -1.43 4.42
C LEU A 262 0.57 -1.85 4.79
N SER A 263 -0.11 -1.02 5.58
CA SER A 263 -1.58 -1.03 5.65
C SER A 263 -2.12 -0.17 4.52
N ALA A 264 -3.26 -0.57 3.95
CA ALA A 264 -3.94 0.15 2.90
C ALA A 264 -5.38 0.44 3.34
N GLU A 265 -5.76 1.71 3.32
CA GLU A 265 -7.10 2.14 3.70
C GLU A 265 -7.72 2.94 2.54
N PRO A 266 -8.91 2.55 2.04
CA PRO A 266 -9.59 3.34 1.04
C PRO A 266 -9.97 4.70 1.62
N GLN A 267 -9.86 5.75 0.82
CA GLN A 267 -10.27 7.12 1.15
C GLN A 267 -11.46 7.50 0.28
N SER A 268 -12.49 8.09 0.87
CA SER A 268 -13.54 8.78 0.11
C SER A 268 -12.98 10.08 -0.47
N ILE A 269 -13.28 10.36 -1.73
CA ILE A 269 -12.87 11.61 -2.38
C ILE A 269 -13.88 12.68 -1.98
N HIS A 270 -13.71 13.25 -0.79
CA HIS A 270 -14.41 14.50 -0.48
C HIS A 270 -13.67 15.66 -1.16
N VAL A 271 -14.29 16.23 -2.20
CA VAL A 271 -14.00 17.60 -2.65
C VAL A 271 -14.43 18.52 -1.50
N ALA A 272 -13.52 19.40 -1.07
CA ALA A 272 -13.67 20.21 0.12
C ALA A 272 -14.89 21.13 0.05
N GLU A 273 -15.68 21.14 1.12
CA GLU A 273 -15.97 22.34 1.89
C GLU A 273 -16.23 21.94 3.36
N ALA A 274 -15.73 22.77 4.26
CA ALA A 274 -15.70 22.55 5.68
C ALA A 274 -17.10 22.60 6.31
N ASP A 275 -17.41 21.64 7.17
CA ASP A 275 -18.07 21.96 8.43
C ASP A 275 -17.59 21.00 9.53
N GLN A 276 -17.14 21.60 10.63
CA GLN A 276 -16.63 20.90 11.79
C GLN A 276 -17.81 20.44 12.66
N SER A 277 -18.18 19.16 12.62
CA SER A 277 -18.66 18.47 13.83
C SER A 277 -18.89 16.98 13.57
N ALA A 278 -18.16 16.16 14.34
CA ALA A 278 -18.57 14.89 14.94
C ALA A 278 -17.39 13.93 14.95
N GLU A 279 -16.68 13.92 16.08
CA GLU A 279 -15.82 12.82 16.49
C GLU A 279 -16.60 11.50 16.36
N SER A 280 -16.04 10.52 15.66
CA SER A 280 -16.59 9.16 15.63
C SER A 280 -15.46 8.15 15.66
N THR A 281 -15.36 7.48 16.81
CA THR A 281 -14.44 6.38 17.10
C THR A 281 -14.96 5.07 16.46
N VAL A 282 -14.04 4.30 15.89
CA VAL A 282 -14.26 3.25 14.87
C VAL A 282 -14.03 1.84 15.42
N VAL A 283 -14.84 0.85 15.00
CA VAL A 283 -14.40 -0.57 14.81
C VAL A 283 -15.13 -1.23 13.63
N LEU A 284 -14.37 -1.97 12.79
CA LEU A 284 -14.70 -2.42 11.42
C LEU A 284 -14.85 -3.94 11.28
N VAL A 285 -15.74 -4.39 10.38
CA VAL A 285 -15.61 -5.67 9.65
C VAL A 285 -16.13 -5.47 8.21
N ALA A 286 -15.28 -5.73 7.20
CA ALA A 286 -15.56 -5.55 5.76
C ALA A 286 -16.09 -4.17 5.30
N ASN A 287 -15.86 -3.10 6.10
CA ASN A 287 -16.09 -1.69 5.75
C ASN A 287 -17.50 -1.28 5.28
N ARG A 288 -18.56 -2.08 5.48
CA ARG A 288 -19.94 -1.73 5.08
C ARG A 288 -20.90 -1.81 6.27
N LYS A 289 -21.75 -0.79 6.41
CA LYS A 289 -22.92 -0.79 7.30
C LYS A 289 -24.11 -1.30 6.49
N TYR A 290 -24.87 -2.23 7.04
CA TYR A 290 -26.10 -2.72 6.44
C TYR A 290 -27.29 -2.28 7.28
N GLU A 291 -28.33 -1.78 6.61
CA GLU A 291 -29.62 -1.54 7.24
C GLU A 291 -30.42 -2.84 7.28
N ALA A 292 -30.92 -3.19 8.46
CA ALA A 292 -31.82 -4.31 8.67
C ALA A 292 -33.11 -3.84 9.32
N GLU A 293 -34.22 -4.54 9.03
CA GLU A 293 -35.54 -4.27 9.61
C GLU A 293 -35.97 -5.43 10.52
N LEU A 294 -36.48 -5.11 11.72
CA LEU A 294 -37.02 -6.12 12.64
C LEU A 294 -38.39 -6.59 12.14
N THR A 295 -38.54 -7.89 11.93
CA THR A 295 -39.76 -8.47 11.34
C THR A 295 -40.68 -9.13 12.37
N GLU A 296 -40.13 -9.78 13.40
CA GLU A 296 -40.91 -10.45 14.45
C GLU A 296 -40.26 -10.31 15.84
N PRO A 297 -41.05 -10.15 16.91
CA PRO A 297 -40.56 -10.17 18.28
C PRO A 297 -40.19 -11.59 18.72
N PRO A 298 -39.38 -11.73 19.78
CA PRO A 298 -38.98 -13.02 20.33
C PRO A 298 -40.20 -13.82 20.80
N LYS A 299 -40.14 -15.14 20.56
CA LYS A 299 -41.10 -16.07 21.14
C LYS A 299 -40.92 -16.13 22.66
N PRO A 300 -42.00 -16.38 23.45
CA PRO A 300 -41.89 -16.54 24.91
C PRO A 300 -40.80 -17.56 25.27
N GLY A 301 -39.85 -17.17 26.13
CA GLY A 301 -38.73 -18.01 26.56
C GLY A 301 -37.49 -18.03 25.64
N LYS A 302 -37.45 -17.23 24.57
CA LYS A 302 -36.25 -17.02 23.74
C LYS A 302 -35.86 -15.55 23.72
N ASP A 303 -34.57 -15.26 23.77
CA ASP A 303 -34.05 -13.89 23.68
C ASP A 303 -33.68 -13.51 22.23
N THR A 304 -34.31 -14.11 21.22
CA THR A 304 -33.94 -13.92 19.80
C THR A 304 -35.01 -13.26 18.94
N TRP A 305 -34.62 -12.17 18.25
CA TRP A 305 -35.45 -11.46 17.28
C TRP A 305 -35.15 -11.90 15.86
N LYS A 306 -36.14 -11.82 14.97
CA LYS A 306 -35.95 -11.96 13.52
C LYS A 306 -35.70 -10.61 12.87
N VAL A 307 -34.80 -10.61 11.88
CA VAL A 307 -34.49 -9.45 11.05
C VAL A 307 -34.42 -9.87 9.60
N ASP A 308 -34.82 -8.94 8.73
CA ASP A 308 -34.57 -9.01 7.30
C ASP A 308 -33.42 -8.08 6.94
N ILE A 309 -32.42 -8.61 6.23
CA ILE A 309 -31.24 -7.87 5.80
C ILE A 309 -31.27 -7.80 4.27
N VAL A 310 -31.07 -6.60 3.73
CA VAL A 310 -30.93 -6.40 2.29
C VAL A 310 -29.45 -6.42 1.94
N PHE A 311 -29.03 -7.43 1.19
CA PHE A 311 -27.66 -7.58 0.71
C PHE A 311 -27.65 -7.60 -0.82
N GLU A 312 -27.00 -6.62 -1.45
CA GLU A 312 -26.85 -6.52 -2.91
C GLU A 312 -28.17 -6.77 -3.69
N GLY A 313 -29.27 -6.18 -3.19
CA GLY A 313 -30.61 -6.29 -3.80
C GLY A 313 -31.38 -7.57 -3.44
N SER A 314 -30.76 -8.53 -2.76
CA SER A 314 -31.39 -9.76 -2.27
C SER A 314 -31.80 -9.62 -0.81
N ARG A 315 -33.04 -10.04 -0.49
CA ARG A 315 -33.55 -10.07 0.89
C ARG A 315 -33.26 -11.43 1.52
N PHE A 316 -32.63 -11.42 2.68
CA PHE A 316 -32.37 -12.62 3.47
C PHE A 316 -33.09 -12.51 4.80
N SER A 317 -33.91 -13.52 5.13
CA SER A 317 -34.54 -13.66 6.44
C SER A 317 -33.64 -14.51 7.34
N GLY A 318 -33.19 -13.96 8.47
CA GLY A 318 -32.30 -14.66 9.40
C GLY A 318 -32.77 -14.58 10.86
N VAL A 319 -32.45 -15.60 11.64
CA VAL A 319 -32.57 -15.60 13.11
C VAL A 319 -31.16 -15.45 13.67
N LEU A 320 -30.80 -14.33 14.30
CA LEU A 320 -29.59 -14.23 15.15
C LEU A 320 -29.47 -12.86 15.81
N LEU A 321 -30.17 -12.69 16.94
CA LEU A 321 -29.93 -11.59 17.86
C LEU A 321 -30.05 -12.14 19.27
N LYS A 322 -28.98 -12.29 20.05
CA LYS A 322 -29.14 -12.48 21.50
C LYS A 322 -29.49 -11.10 22.08
N ALA A 323 -30.77 -10.85 22.31
CA ALA A 323 -31.30 -9.55 22.66
C ALA A 323 -31.05 -9.22 24.13
N ALA A 324 -29.90 -8.60 24.42
CA ALA A 324 -29.73 -7.82 25.63
C ALA A 324 -29.91 -6.33 25.30
N GLY A 325 -31.16 -5.85 25.33
CA GLY A 325 -31.43 -4.41 25.45
C GLY A 325 -31.27 -3.54 24.20
N LEU A 326 -31.59 -4.03 22.99
CA LEU A 326 -31.60 -3.23 21.76
C LEU A 326 -32.48 -1.97 21.93
N LYS A 327 -31.85 -0.79 21.83
CA LYS A 327 -32.51 0.52 21.81
C LYS A 327 -32.34 1.13 20.43
N ASN A 328 -33.36 1.83 19.94
CA ASN A 328 -33.27 2.60 18.69
C ASN A 328 -32.31 3.81 18.87
N ARG A 329 -32.04 4.54 17.79
CA ARG A 329 -31.18 5.75 17.78
C ARG A 329 -31.60 6.84 18.78
N LYS A 330 -32.81 6.73 19.39
CA LYS A 330 -33.36 7.66 20.39
C LYS A 330 -33.43 7.05 21.81
N GLY A 331 -32.76 5.92 22.06
CA GLY A 331 -32.70 5.28 23.38
C GLY A 331 -33.96 4.52 23.82
N LYS A 332 -34.98 4.40 22.96
CA LYS A 332 -36.21 3.63 23.25
C LYS A 332 -36.05 2.16 22.83
N LYS A 333 -36.67 1.22 23.54
CA LYS A 333 -36.63 -0.22 23.17
C LYS A 333 -37.01 -0.40 21.70
N ALA A 334 -36.25 -1.22 20.97
CA ALA A 334 -36.54 -1.52 19.59
C ALA A 334 -37.88 -2.28 19.47
N GLN A 335 -38.66 -1.95 18.43
CA GLN A 335 -39.95 -2.56 18.11
C GLN A 335 -39.89 -3.11 16.67
N VAL A 336 -40.85 -3.99 16.32
CA VAL A 336 -41.03 -4.46 14.94
C VAL A 336 -41.16 -3.27 14.00
N GLY A 337 -40.49 -3.32 12.84
CA GLY A 337 -40.40 -2.25 11.86
C GLY A 337 -39.29 -1.22 12.10
N ASN A 338 -38.57 -1.29 13.23
CA ASN A 338 -37.42 -0.42 13.44
C ASN A 338 -36.21 -0.86 12.60
N ARG A 339 -35.45 0.12 12.10
CA ARG A 339 -34.14 -0.10 11.46
C ARG A 339 -33.00 -0.14 12.46
N ILE A 340 -32.10 -1.09 12.30
CA ILE A 340 -30.86 -1.22 13.09
C ILE A 340 -29.66 -1.45 12.17
N ASP A 341 -28.49 -1.01 12.64
CA ASP A 341 -27.21 -1.25 11.96
C ASP A 341 -26.67 -2.62 12.42
N VAL A 342 -26.41 -3.53 11.47
CA VAL A 342 -25.96 -4.91 11.75
C VAL A 342 -24.57 -5.20 11.16
N VAL A 343 -23.83 -6.11 11.80
CA VAL A 343 -22.51 -6.55 11.32
C VAL A 343 -22.63 -8.00 10.82
N VAL A 344 -22.14 -8.25 9.60
CA VAL A 344 -22.15 -9.59 8.99
C VAL A 344 -20.76 -10.19 9.11
N THR A 345 -20.64 -11.34 9.76
CA THR A 345 -19.36 -11.99 10.05
C THR A 345 -18.89 -12.94 8.95
N ASN A 346 -19.77 -13.37 8.05
CA ASN A 346 -19.42 -14.18 6.88
C ASN A 346 -20.37 -13.90 5.70
N PRO A 347 -19.94 -13.20 4.62
CA PRO A 347 -20.81 -12.90 3.49
C PRO A 347 -21.11 -14.12 2.59
N ALA A 348 -20.31 -15.19 2.67
CA ALA A 348 -20.54 -16.43 1.92
C ALA A 348 -21.59 -17.34 2.58
N ASP A 349 -21.91 -17.10 3.85
CA ASP A 349 -22.96 -17.79 4.58
C ASP A 349 -23.82 -16.76 5.33
N PRO A 350 -24.85 -16.21 4.67
CA PRO A 350 -25.70 -15.14 5.24
C PRO A 350 -26.52 -15.60 6.44
N THR A 351 -26.45 -16.88 6.82
CA THR A 351 -27.14 -17.40 8.01
C THR A 351 -26.40 -17.12 9.31
N ASN A 352 -25.13 -16.69 9.28
CA ASN A 352 -24.32 -16.42 10.47
C ASN A 352 -24.07 -14.91 10.68
N VAL A 353 -25.10 -14.20 11.15
CA VAL A 353 -25.10 -12.76 11.41
C VAL A 353 -24.78 -12.50 12.89
N GLN A 354 -23.85 -11.60 13.20
CA GLN A 354 -23.56 -11.19 14.59
C GLN A 354 -23.71 -9.68 14.75
N CYS A 355 -24.76 -9.25 15.45
CA CYS A 355 -24.95 -7.82 15.71
C CYS A 355 -24.14 -7.37 16.93
N ARG A 356 -23.39 -6.27 16.79
CA ARG A 356 -22.74 -5.59 17.91
C ARG A 356 -23.51 -4.32 18.26
N LEU A 357 -23.81 -4.14 19.54
CA LEU A 357 -24.40 -2.92 20.07
C LEU A 357 -23.35 -1.81 20.17
N PRO A 358 -23.71 -0.54 19.95
CA PRO A 358 -22.89 0.58 20.40
C PRO A 358 -22.78 0.52 21.93
N SER A 359 -21.54 0.61 22.44
CA SER A 359 -21.27 0.80 23.87
C SER A 359 -21.61 2.21 24.31
#